data_AF-A0A0K8WD87-F1
#
_entry.id   AF-A0A0K8WD87-F1
#
_cell.length_a   1.000
_cell.length_b   1.000
_cell.length_c   1.000
_cell.angle_alpha   90.00
_cell.angle_beta   90.00
_cell.angle_gamma   90.00
#
_symmetry.space_group_name_H-M   'P 1'
#
loop_
_entity.id
_entity.type
_entity.pdbx_description
1 polymer ?
#
loop_
_entity_poly.entity_id
_entity_poly.type
_entity_poly.pdbx_seq_one_letter_code
_entity_poly.pdbx_strand_id
1 'polypeptide(L)'
;MIMQLDDVVELCVDFLLENVSIFTIKRLYELEHETECVRLAKRIQEYEINHFYKISREDFFLRFSAKRLKALVESDNLNVNSEEDALDAVERWFNHNVSDRRSSLPELMSCLRLTNFDVTLLMTRVKPLPGCETLAYKAMSWICEPLSRTMIYLKYIEPRKGLSGNWRTKALMAIQTECEDSNHGCIYRFNKRKDTWVQWDKITINPMSFETILVENDLYFIGGKIDHEAIKDVNRWNLNTKTWKRLPDMHKARYWSSVAELDEKIYVMGGLANLVKVSQSVEVYTKTCGWKEVCGLITPRYGARAVTLNGKIYLIGGHCEGDLKAVESYDPNTDKWTACAPLLREHYLPGVS
;
A
#
# COMPACT_ATOMS: atom_id res chain seq x y z
N MET A 1 -1.35 3.90 -53.46
CA MET A 1 -1.99 5.14 -52.98
C MET A 1 -2.71 4.96 -51.65
N ILE A 2 -3.44 3.85 -51.43
CA ILE A 2 -4.14 3.59 -50.15
C ILE A 2 -3.16 3.42 -48.95
N MET A 3 -2.01 2.77 -49.13
CA MET A 3 -1.02 2.60 -48.04
C MET A 3 -0.39 3.92 -47.56
N GLN A 4 -0.19 4.91 -48.44
CA GLN A 4 0.42 6.18 -48.06
C GLN A 4 -0.53 7.11 -47.29
N LEU A 5 -1.84 6.94 -47.46
CA LEU A 5 -2.83 7.73 -46.72
C LEU A 5 -2.92 7.26 -45.26
N ASP A 6 -2.81 5.96 -45.04
CA ASP A 6 -2.84 5.34 -43.72
C ASP A 6 -1.67 5.79 -42.83
N ASP A 7 -0.47 5.90 -43.41
CA ASP A 7 0.73 6.38 -42.72
C ASP A 7 0.60 7.87 -42.33
N VAL A 8 -0.01 8.69 -43.19
CA VAL A 8 -0.27 10.11 -42.90
C VAL A 8 -1.32 10.27 -41.80
N VAL A 9 -2.34 9.42 -41.77
CA VAL A 9 -3.34 9.42 -40.69
C VAL A 9 -2.68 9.01 -39.35
N GLU A 10 -1.77 8.04 -39.33
CA GLU A 10 -1.01 7.70 -38.11
C GLU A 10 -0.18 8.86 -37.60
N LEU A 11 0.60 9.50 -38.48
CA LEU A 11 1.43 10.65 -38.10
C LEU A 11 0.59 11.83 -37.57
N CYS A 12 -0.59 12.08 -38.15
CA CYS A 12 -1.51 13.11 -37.68
C CYS A 12 -2.10 12.76 -36.31
N VAL A 13 -2.50 11.51 -36.08
CA VAL A 13 -3.05 11.05 -34.79
C VAL A 13 -1.99 11.12 -33.70
N ASP A 14 -0.76 10.70 -33.99
CA ASP A 14 0.35 10.76 -33.05
C ASP A 14 0.74 12.21 -32.71
N PHE A 15 0.86 13.08 -33.72
CA PHE A 15 1.14 14.50 -33.51
C PHE A 15 0.07 15.18 -32.65
N LEU A 16 -1.21 14.87 -32.88
CA LEU A 16 -2.30 15.41 -32.08
C LEU A 16 -2.15 14.98 -30.62
N LEU A 17 -1.88 13.71 -30.35
CA LEU A 17 -1.81 13.19 -28.98
C LEU A 17 -0.54 13.55 -28.22
N GLU A 18 0.58 13.75 -28.91
CA GLU A 18 1.80 14.31 -28.30
C GLU A 18 1.57 15.72 -27.75
N ASN A 19 0.61 16.46 -28.31
CA ASN A 19 0.29 17.84 -27.92
C ASN A 19 -1.03 17.97 -27.12
N VAL A 20 -1.65 16.84 -26.74
CA VAL A 20 -2.93 16.86 -26.03
C VAL A 20 -2.75 17.01 -24.53
N SER A 21 -3.25 18.15 -24.05
CA SER A 21 -3.52 18.40 -22.64
C SER A 21 -4.97 18.06 -22.30
N ILE A 22 -5.28 17.94 -21.00
CA ILE A 22 -6.65 17.78 -20.51
C ILE A 22 -7.60 18.90 -20.95
N PHE A 23 -7.06 20.08 -21.30
CA PHE A 23 -7.82 21.22 -21.81
C PHE A 23 -8.11 21.12 -23.31
N THR A 24 -7.26 20.40 -24.06
CA THR A 24 -7.35 20.28 -25.53
C THR A 24 -8.19 19.07 -25.96
N ILE A 25 -8.37 18.07 -25.08
CA ILE A 25 -9.07 16.81 -25.41
C ILE A 25 -10.51 16.99 -25.90
N LYS A 26 -11.18 18.08 -25.50
CA LYS A 26 -12.55 18.39 -25.98
C LYS A 26 -12.61 18.53 -27.50
N ARG A 27 -11.59 19.15 -28.11
CA ARG A 27 -11.49 19.31 -29.56
C ARG A 27 -11.26 17.98 -30.27
N LEU A 28 -10.59 17.04 -29.60
CA LEU A 28 -10.44 15.68 -30.13
C LEU A 28 -11.76 14.92 -30.14
N TYR A 29 -12.65 15.15 -29.18
CA TYR A 29 -13.98 14.53 -29.19
C TYR A 29 -14.86 15.07 -30.32
N GLU A 30 -14.78 16.37 -30.60
CA GLU A 30 -15.45 16.99 -31.75
C GLU A 30 -14.92 16.37 -33.05
N LEU A 31 -13.58 16.26 -33.17
CA LEU A 31 -12.94 15.65 -34.33
C LEU A 31 -13.26 14.14 -34.46
N GLU A 32 -13.32 13.39 -33.36
CA GLU A 32 -13.71 11.98 -33.35
C GLU A 32 -15.13 11.81 -33.88
N HIS A 33 -16.06 12.68 -33.46
CA HIS A 33 -17.44 12.68 -33.93
C HIS A 33 -17.53 13.04 -35.41
N GLU A 34 -16.78 14.04 -35.88
CA GLU A 34 -16.85 14.48 -37.28
C GLU A 34 -16.20 13.49 -38.25
N THR A 35 -15.10 12.86 -37.84
CA THR A 35 -14.30 12.00 -38.73
C THR A 35 -14.70 10.53 -38.67
N GLU A 36 -15.43 10.10 -37.63
CA GLU A 36 -15.74 8.70 -37.32
C GLU A 36 -14.52 7.76 -37.43
N CYS A 37 -13.32 8.31 -37.21
CA CYS A 37 -12.07 7.59 -37.42
C CYS A 37 -11.82 6.60 -36.29
N VAL A 38 -11.91 5.29 -36.60
CA VAL A 38 -11.70 4.20 -35.63
C VAL A 38 -10.32 4.25 -34.98
N ARG A 39 -9.28 4.66 -35.72
CA ARG A 39 -7.90 4.76 -35.21
C ARG A 39 -7.78 5.87 -34.18
N LEU A 40 -8.35 7.05 -34.49
CA LEU A 40 -8.40 8.18 -33.56
C LEU A 40 -9.19 7.81 -32.30
N ALA A 41 -10.36 7.17 -32.43
CA ALA A 41 -11.17 6.74 -31.30
C ALA A 41 -10.41 5.78 -30.36
N LYS A 42 -9.70 4.80 -30.91
CA LYS A 42 -8.87 3.86 -30.12
C LYS A 42 -7.77 4.60 -29.35
N ARG A 43 -7.09 5.52 -30.01
CA ARG A 43 -5.94 6.24 -29.42
C ARG A 43 -6.39 7.27 -28.38
N ILE A 44 -7.57 7.89 -28.57
CA ILE A 44 -8.24 8.70 -27.54
C ILE A 44 -8.59 7.84 -26.33
N GLN A 45 -9.16 6.64 -26.53
CA GLN A 45 -9.47 5.73 -25.43
C GLN A 45 -8.21 5.34 -24.63
N GLU A 46 -7.09 5.07 -25.29
CA GLU A 46 -5.80 4.82 -24.62
C GLU A 46 -5.34 6.03 -23.79
N TYR A 47 -5.48 7.25 -24.33
CA TYR A 47 -5.19 8.47 -23.58
C TYR A 47 -6.10 8.62 -22.35
N GLU A 48 -7.40 8.34 -22.50
CA GLU A 48 -8.38 8.38 -21.42
C GLU A 48 -8.06 7.36 -20.33
N ILE A 49 -7.67 6.15 -20.70
CA ILE A 49 -7.21 5.12 -19.76
C ILE A 49 -5.99 5.63 -18.98
N ASN A 50 -5.02 6.22 -19.66
CA ASN A 50 -3.77 6.70 -19.06
C ASN A 50 -3.92 7.97 -18.21
N HIS A 51 -5.01 8.73 -18.36
CA HIS A 51 -5.25 9.98 -17.63
C HIS A 51 -6.58 9.99 -16.86
N PHE A 52 -7.18 8.82 -16.67
CA PHE A 52 -8.54 8.67 -16.14
C PHE A 52 -8.74 9.39 -14.81
N TYR A 53 -7.79 9.28 -13.87
CA TYR A 53 -7.84 9.96 -12.56
C TYR A 53 -8.05 11.49 -12.66
N LYS A 54 -7.46 12.14 -13.67
CA LYS A 54 -7.66 13.59 -13.88
C LYS A 54 -8.97 13.84 -14.63
N ILE A 55 -9.25 13.04 -15.67
CA ILE A 55 -10.44 13.20 -16.52
C ILE A 55 -11.74 13.01 -15.73
N SER A 56 -11.81 12.04 -14.82
CA SER A 56 -13.00 11.74 -14.03
C SER A 56 -13.46 12.89 -13.12
N ARG A 57 -12.58 13.88 -12.89
CA ARG A 57 -12.85 15.06 -12.07
C ARG A 57 -13.37 16.26 -12.85
N GLU A 58 -13.24 16.22 -14.17
CA GLU A 58 -13.64 17.29 -15.07
C GLU A 58 -15.12 17.17 -15.45
N ASP A 59 -15.78 18.30 -15.73
CA ASP A 59 -17.22 18.29 -16.02
C ASP A 59 -17.58 17.64 -17.34
N PHE A 60 -16.66 17.60 -18.30
CA PHE A 60 -16.93 16.95 -19.59
C PHE A 60 -17.07 15.43 -19.46
N PHE A 61 -16.47 14.82 -18.44
CA PHE A 61 -16.62 13.40 -18.14
C PHE A 61 -18.08 13.03 -17.86
N LEU A 62 -18.85 13.94 -17.28
CA LEU A 62 -20.27 13.72 -17.01
C LEU A 62 -21.11 13.54 -18.27
N ARG A 63 -20.58 13.93 -19.45
CA ARG A 63 -21.24 13.78 -20.76
C ARG A 63 -20.93 12.44 -21.44
N PHE A 64 -20.07 11.61 -20.86
CA PHE A 64 -19.71 10.32 -21.45
C PHE A 64 -20.93 9.41 -21.57
N SER A 65 -20.99 8.63 -22.65
CA SER A 65 -21.98 7.57 -22.81
C SER A 65 -21.66 6.38 -21.91
N ALA A 66 -22.69 5.61 -21.53
CA ALA A 66 -22.51 4.40 -20.73
C ALA A 66 -21.54 3.41 -21.42
N LYS A 67 -21.63 3.28 -22.75
CA LYS A 67 -20.75 2.42 -23.55
C LYS A 67 -19.29 2.84 -23.47
N ARG A 68 -19.00 4.15 -23.57
CA ARG A 68 -17.63 4.68 -23.47
C ARG A 68 -17.08 4.47 -22.06
N LEU A 69 -17.84 4.84 -21.03
CA LEU A 69 -17.42 4.65 -19.65
C LEU A 69 -17.17 3.18 -19.31
N LYS A 70 -18.03 2.27 -19.79
CA LYS A 70 -17.83 0.83 -19.65
C LYS A 70 -16.50 0.39 -20.24
N ALA A 71 -16.19 0.79 -21.48
CA ALA A 71 -14.94 0.42 -22.14
C ALA A 71 -13.69 0.92 -21.41
N LEU A 72 -13.78 2.06 -20.71
CA LEU A 72 -12.71 2.57 -19.83
C LEU A 72 -12.61 1.73 -18.56
N VAL A 73 -13.72 1.56 -17.84
CA VAL A 73 -13.75 0.85 -16.55
C VAL A 73 -13.41 -0.64 -16.70
N GLU A 74 -13.67 -1.26 -17.84
CA GLU A 74 -13.25 -2.64 -18.12
C GLU A 74 -11.72 -2.79 -18.24
N SER A 75 -10.99 -1.74 -18.61
CA SER A 75 -9.54 -1.80 -18.84
C SER A 75 -8.74 -2.12 -17.58
N ASP A 76 -7.84 -3.11 -17.66
CA ASP A 76 -6.91 -3.45 -16.57
C ASP A 76 -5.82 -2.41 -16.35
N ASN A 77 -5.61 -1.46 -17.27
CA ASN A 77 -4.56 -0.44 -17.18
C ASN A 77 -5.12 0.95 -16.81
N LEU A 78 -6.36 1.01 -16.31
CA LEU A 78 -7.01 2.27 -15.94
C LEU A 78 -6.18 3.03 -14.90
N ASN A 79 -5.81 4.28 -15.20
CA ASN A 79 -5.05 5.13 -14.30
C ASN A 79 -5.94 5.62 -13.14
N VAL A 80 -5.93 4.86 -12.06
CA VAL A 80 -6.56 5.16 -10.77
C VAL A 80 -5.59 4.81 -9.63
N ASN A 81 -5.73 5.44 -8.46
CA ASN A 81 -4.93 5.07 -7.29
C ASN A 81 -5.55 3.89 -6.53
N SER A 82 -6.87 3.74 -6.61
CA SER A 82 -7.61 2.66 -5.99
C SER A 82 -8.86 2.31 -6.79
N GLU A 83 -9.47 1.14 -6.53
CA GLU A 83 -10.76 0.82 -7.13
C GLU A 83 -11.88 1.75 -6.61
N GLU A 84 -11.68 2.40 -5.46
CA GLU A 84 -12.60 3.42 -4.92
C GLU A 84 -12.65 4.66 -5.82
N ASP A 85 -11.52 5.07 -6.42
CA ASP A 85 -11.51 6.19 -7.37
C ASP A 85 -12.38 5.88 -8.61
N ALA A 86 -12.37 4.61 -9.06
CA ALA A 86 -13.20 4.16 -10.17
C ALA A 86 -14.69 4.12 -9.77
N LEU A 87 -14.99 3.70 -8.53
CA LEU A 87 -16.33 3.76 -7.97
C LEU A 87 -16.85 5.20 -7.86
N ASP A 88 -16.04 6.10 -7.29
CA ASP A 88 -16.36 7.53 -7.16
C ASP A 88 -16.66 8.16 -8.52
N ALA A 89 -15.89 7.80 -9.55
CA ALA A 89 -16.13 8.26 -10.93
C ALA A 89 -17.48 7.74 -11.47
N VAL A 90 -17.78 6.45 -11.29
CA VAL A 90 -19.06 5.85 -11.72
C VAL A 90 -20.24 6.47 -10.97
N GLU A 91 -20.14 6.66 -9.66
CA GLU A 91 -21.16 7.31 -8.84
C GLU A 91 -21.36 8.78 -9.24
N ARG A 92 -20.28 9.54 -9.44
CA ARG A 92 -20.35 10.92 -9.92
C ARG A 92 -21.04 11.01 -11.28
N TRP A 93 -20.70 10.11 -12.19
CA TRP A 93 -21.38 10.00 -13.49
C TRP A 93 -22.86 9.65 -13.29
N PHE A 94 -23.20 8.65 -12.48
CA PHE A 94 -24.58 8.26 -12.24
C PHE A 94 -25.44 9.38 -11.63
N ASN A 95 -24.92 10.06 -10.60
CA ASN A 95 -25.62 11.10 -9.87
C ASN A 95 -25.94 12.35 -10.71
N HIS A 96 -25.21 12.57 -11.81
CA HIS A 96 -25.49 13.68 -12.73
C HIS A 96 -26.80 13.49 -13.51
N ASN A 97 -27.18 12.25 -13.82
CA ASN A 97 -28.46 11.94 -14.50
C ASN A 97 -28.95 10.56 -14.09
N VAL A 98 -29.56 10.50 -12.90
CA VAL A 98 -30.03 9.25 -12.27
C VAL A 98 -31.09 8.54 -13.12
N SER A 99 -32.02 9.29 -13.72
CA SER A 99 -33.17 8.75 -14.45
C SER A 99 -32.75 7.95 -15.68
N ASP A 100 -31.88 8.53 -16.53
CA ASP A 100 -31.48 7.89 -17.79
C ASP A 100 -30.42 6.81 -17.59
N ARG A 101 -29.63 6.90 -16.51
CA ARG A 101 -28.47 6.03 -16.27
C ARG A 101 -28.77 4.82 -15.39
N ARG A 102 -30.00 4.72 -14.86
CA ARG A 102 -30.43 3.65 -13.95
C ARG A 102 -30.27 2.26 -14.55
N SER A 103 -30.58 2.09 -15.83
CA SER A 103 -30.48 0.80 -16.53
C SER A 103 -29.05 0.36 -16.78
N SER A 104 -28.12 1.30 -16.98
CA SER A 104 -26.71 1.01 -17.27
C SER A 104 -25.85 0.84 -16.02
N LEU A 105 -26.32 1.31 -14.85
CA LEU A 105 -25.53 1.30 -13.62
C LEU A 105 -25.09 -0.12 -13.20
N PRO A 106 -25.96 -1.14 -13.14
CA PRO A 106 -25.54 -2.49 -12.75
C PRO A 106 -24.46 -3.07 -13.67
N GLU A 107 -24.54 -2.77 -14.97
CA GLU A 107 -23.57 -3.23 -15.95
C GLU A 107 -22.20 -2.56 -15.72
N LEU A 108 -22.17 -1.24 -15.46
CA LEU A 108 -20.95 -0.53 -15.10
C LEU A 108 -20.35 -1.02 -13.78
N MET A 109 -21.18 -1.23 -12.77
CA MET A 109 -20.77 -1.73 -11.45
C MET A 109 -20.20 -3.15 -11.55
N SER A 110 -20.73 -4.00 -12.45
CA SER A 110 -20.17 -5.33 -12.73
C SER A 110 -18.78 -5.28 -13.37
N CYS A 111 -18.37 -4.13 -13.93
CA CYS A 111 -17.05 -3.93 -14.51
C CYS A 111 -16.01 -3.47 -13.47
N LEU A 112 -16.43 -3.09 -12.27
CA LEU A 112 -15.51 -2.80 -11.17
C LEU A 112 -15.00 -4.09 -10.52
N ARG A 113 -13.79 -4.03 -9.95
CA ARG A 113 -13.14 -5.14 -9.23
C ARG A 113 -13.68 -5.20 -7.81
N LEU A 114 -14.96 -5.57 -7.66
CA LEU A 114 -15.68 -5.47 -6.38
C LEU A 114 -15.04 -6.27 -5.23
N THR A 115 -14.27 -7.31 -5.56
CA THR A 115 -13.52 -8.14 -4.61
C THR A 115 -12.41 -7.38 -3.88
N ASN A 116 -12.03 -6.20 -4.37
CA ASN A 116 -10.99 -5.35 -3.78
C ASN A 116 -11.52 -4.33 -2.75
N PHE A 117 -12.84 -4.25 -2.57
CA PHE A 117 -13.45 -3.37 -1.57
C PHE A 117 -13.54 -4.01 -0.19
N ASP A 118 -13.62 -3.17 0.85
CA ASP A 118 -14.06 -3.60 2.18
C ASP A 118 -15.55 -3.99 2.14
N VAL A 119 -15.94 -4.99 2.93
CA VAL A 119 -17.33 -5.43 3.12
C VAL A 119 -18.23 -4.27 3.57
N THR A 120 -17.72 -3.40 4.44
CA THR A 120 -18.40 -2.20 4.93
C THR A 120 -18.71 -1.24 3.79
N LEU A 121 -17.76 -1.04 2.87
CA LEU A 121 -17.94 -0.19 1.70
C LEU A 121 -18.97 -0.79 0.74
N LEU A 122 -18.90 -2.10 0.48
CA LEU A 122 -19.90 -2.80 -0.33
C LEU A 122 -21.31 -2.67 0.25
N MET A 123 -21.44 -2.78 1.58
CA MET A 123 -22.74 -2.69 2.27
C MET A 123 -23.31 -1.26 2.28
N THR A 124 -22.45 -0.24 2.41
CA THR A 124 -22.87 1.16 2.58
C THR A 124 -23.00 1.93 1.28
N ARG A 125 -22.21 1.58 0.25
CA ARG A 125 -22.17 2.33 -1.03
C ARG A 125 -22.70 1.53 -2.21
N VAL A 126 -22.26 0.29 -2.38
CA VAL A 126 -22.64 -0.53 -3.56
C VAL A 126 -24.04 -1.10 -3.41
N LYS A 127 -24.36 -1.69 -2.26
CA LYS A 127 -25.65 -2.34 -2.01
C LYS A 127 -26.86 -1.39 -2.14
N PRO A 128 -26.82 -0.12 -1.69
CA PRO A 128 -27.95 0.79 -1.83
C PRO A 128 -28.21 1.28 -3.26
N LEU A 129 -27.27 1.07 -4.19
CA LEU A 129 -27.43 1.49 -5.58
C LEU A 129 -28.46 0.60 -6.31
N PRO A 130 -29.32 1.21 -7.17
CA PRO A 130 -30.40 0.48 -7.81
C PRO A 130 -29.87 -0.62 -8.73
N GLY A 131 -30.30 -1.87 -8.49
CA GLY A 131 -29.92 -3.04 -9.29
C GLY A 131 -28.52 -3.59 -8.98
N CYS A 132 -27.84 -3.07 -7.96
CA CYS A 132 -26.49 -3.51 -7.55
C CYS A 132 -26.50 -4.40 -6.30
N GLU A 133 -27.67 -4.68 -5.72
CA GLU A 133 -27.84 -5.42 -4.47
C GLU A 133 -27.21 -6.81 -4.59
N THR A 134 -27.57 -7.55 -5.64
CA THR A 134 -27.07 -8.90 -5.90
C THR A 134 -25.56 -8.91 -6.16
N LEU A 135 -25.02 -7.88 -6.83
CA LEU A 135 -23.58 -7.75 -7.07
C LEU A 135 -22.82 -7.53 -5.77
N ALA A 136 -23.35 -6.66 -4.89
CA ALA A 136 -22.78 -6.42 -3.58
C ALA A 136 -22.78 -7.69 -2.72
N TYR A 137 -23.90 -8.43 -2.68
CA TYR A 137 -23.98 -9.69 -1.93
C TYR A 137 -23.00 -10.75 -2.45
N LYS A 138 -22.88 -10.90 -3.77
CA LYS A 138 -21.89 -11.81 -4.38
C LYS A 138 -20.46 -11.42 -3.99
N ALA A 139 -20.12 -10.14 -4.05
CA ALA A 139 -18.79 -9.65 -3.67
C ALA A 139 -18.51 -9.85 -2.18
N MET A 140 -19.46 -9.53 -1.30
CA MET A 140 -19.32 -9.74 0.15
C MET A 140 -19.14 -11.21 0.50
N SER A 141 -19.98 -12.11 -0.04
CA SER A 141 -19.85 -13.55 0.18
C SER A 141 -18.52 -14.08 -0.35
N TRP A 142 -18.07 -13.63 -1.54
CA TRP A 142 -16.76 -14.00 -2.09
C TRP A 142 -15.59 -13.59 -1.18
N ILE A 143 -15.69 -12.42 -0.54
CA ILE A 143 -14.67 -11.89 0.38
C ILE A 143 -14.66 -12.68 1.70
N CYS A 144 -15.83 -12.92 2.29
CA CYS A 144 -16.00 -13.50 3.62
C CYS A 144 -15.89 -15.04 3.65
N GLU A 145 -16.22 -15.73 2.55
CA GLU A 145 -16.35 -17.20 2.52
C GLU A 145 -15.44 -17.81 1.45
N PRO A 146 -14.19 -18.20 1.80
CA PRO A 146 -13.26 -18.79 0.85
C PRO A 146 -13.79 -20.04 0.13
N LEU A 147 -14.59 -20.86 0.81
CA LEU A 147 -15.18 -22.09 0.27
C LEU A 147 -16.25 -21.82 -0.81
N SER A 148 -16.93 -20.67 -0.74
CA SER A 148 -18.01 -20.29 -1.66
C SER A 148 -17.49 -19.66 -2.96
N ARG A 149 -16.19 -19.33 -3.05
CA ARG A 149 -15.60 -18.60 -4.18
C ARG A 149 -15.75 -19.29 -5.54
N THR A 150 -15.74 -20.62 -5.57
CA THR A 150 -15.90 -21.41 -6.80
C THR A 150 -17.32 -21.38 -7.34
N MET A 151 -18.30 -21.08 -6.49
CA MET A 151 -19.73 -21.03 -6.84
C MET A 151 -20.20 -19.61 -7.19
N ILE A 152 -19.38 -18.59 -6.94
CA ILE A 152 -19.73 -17.19 -7.14
C ILE A 152 -19.06 -16.66 -8.41
N TYR A 153 -19.90 -16.32 -9.40
CA TYR A 153 -19.44 -15.66 -10.62
C TYR A 153 -19.42 -14.13 -10.46
N LEU A 154 -18.23 -13.55 -10.53
CA LEU A 154 -17.95 -12.12 -10.67
C LEU A 154 -17.07 -11.92 -11.90
N LYS A 155 -17.39 -10.92 -12.73
CA LYS A 155 -16.72 -10.71 -14.02
C LYS A 155 -15.24 -10.38 -13.86
N TYR A 156 -14.90 -9.55 -12.87
CA TYR A 156 -13.53 -9.17 -12.56
C TYR A 156 -13.24 -9.49 -11.09
N ILE A 157 -12.31 -10.41 -10.87
CA ILE A 157 -11.87 -10.86 -9.54
C ILE A 157 -10.43 -10.46 -9.22
N GLU A 158 -9.63 -10.17 -10.24
CA GLU A 158 -8.23 -9.77 -10.10
C GLU A 158 -8.12 -8.24 -10.03
N PRO A 159 -7.20 -7.69 -9.22
CA PRO A 159 -6.86 -6.27 -9.26
C PRO A 159 -6.39 -5.82 -10.64
N ARG A 160 -6.60 -4.54 -10.95
CA ARG A 160 -6.05 -3.91 -12.17
C ARG A 160 -4.52 -4.01 -12.19
N LYS A 161 -3.95 -4.12 -13.39
CA LYS A 161 -2.50 -4.11 -13.57
C LYS A 161 -1.97 -2.74 -13.19
N GLY A 162 -0.85 -2.68 -12.45
CA GLY A 162 -0.31 -1.44 -11.90
C GLY A 162 -0.90 -1.04 -10.54
N LEU A 163 -2.14 -1.45 -10.20
CA LEU A 163 -2.67 -1.33 -8.84
C LEU A 163 -2.08 -2.35 -7.86
N SER A 164 -1.41 -3.40 -8.35
CA SER A 164 -0.64 -4.31 -7.49
C SER A 164 0.52 -3.61 -6.77
N GLY A 165 0.85 -2.39 -7.19
CA GLY A 165 1.80 -1.47 -6.55
C GLY A 165 1.16 -0.29 -5.80
N ASN A 166 -0.17 -0.19 -5.73
CA ASN A 166 -0.84 0.90 -4.99
C ASN A 166 -1.33 0.45 -3.61
N TRP A 167 -0.58 0.92 -2.61
CA TRP A 167 -0.76 1.20 -1.17
C TRP A 167 -2.08 0.95 -0.41
N ARG A 168 -3.17 0.45 -1.01
CA ARG A 168 -4.43 0.14 -0.30
C ARG A 168 -4.83 -1.33 -0.27
N THR A 169 -4.24 -2.21 -1.09
CA THR A 169 -4.29 -3.64 -0.77
C THR A 169 -3.23 -3.93 0.28
N LYS A 170 -3.58 -3.73 1.56
CA LYS A 170 -2.75 -4.17 2.69
C LYS A 170 -2.47 -5.66 2.49
N ALA A 171 -1.25 -5.98 2.08
CA ALA A 171 -0.78 -7.35 1.96
C ALA A 171 -0.02 -7.67 3.23
N LEU A 172 -0.32 -8.81 3.85
CA LEU A 172 0.52 -9.31 4.92
C LEU A 172 1.84 -9.77 4.30
N MET A 173 2.94 -9.27 4.84
CA MET A 173 4.28 -9.72 4.51
C MET A 173 4.91 -10.33 5.75
N ALA A 174 5.65 -11.41 5.53
CA ALA A 174 6.48 -12.03 6.55
C ALA A 174 7.92 -12.06 6.04
N ILE A 175 8.85 -11.66 6.89
CA ILE A 175 10.28 -11.70 6.57
C ILE A 175 10.86 -12.80 7.43
N GLN A 176 11.28 -13.88 6.78
CA GLN A 176 12.08 -14.90 7.41
C GLN A 176 13.54 -14.45 7.38
N THR A 177 14.13 -14.32 8.55
CA THR A 177 15.50 -13.80 8.73
C THR A 177 16.50 -14.85 9.17
N GLU A 178 16.02 -16.04 9.54
CA GLU A 178 16.84 -17.17 9.99
C GLU A 178 16.46 -18.40 9.17
N CYS A 179 17.43 -18.88 8.38
CA CYS A 179 17.35 -20.13 7.62
C CYS A 179 18.58 -20.97 7.98
N GLU A 180 18.36 -22.24 8.33
CA GLU A 180 19.39 -23.15 8.89
C GLU A 180 20.66 -23.26 8.03
N ASP A 181 20.57 -23.01 6.71
CA ASP A 181 21.64 -23.31 5.76
C ASP A 181 22.22 -22.11 4.99
N SER A 182 21.81 -20.84 5.25
CA SER A 182 22.41 -19.72 4.50
C SER A 182 22.19 -18.30 5.06
N ASN A 183 23.08 -17.36 4.73
CA ASN A 183 22.92 -15.89 4.91
C ASN A 183 21.81 -15.29 4.03
N HIS A 184 20.72 -16.02 3.78
CA HIS A 184 19.59 -15.57 2.98
C HIS A 184 18.33 -15.58 3.83
N GLY A 185 17.63 -14.45 3.82
CA GLY A 185 16.24 -14.34 4.24
C GLY A 185 15.27 -14.46 3.07
N CYS A 186 14.02 -14.74 3.38
CA CYS A 186 12.93 -14.84 2.42
C CYS A 186 11.83 -13.84 2.79
N ILE A 187 11.34 -13.11 1.80
CA ILE A 187 10.15 -12.27 1.92
C ILE A 187 8.98 -13.08 1.40
N TYR A 188 7.99 -13.33 2.25
CA TYR A 188 6.74 -13.98 1.89
C TYR A 188 5.61 -12.95 1.84
N ARG A 189 4.73 -13.11 0.86
CA ARG A 189 3.48 -12.34 0.77
C ARG A 189 2.30 -13.28 0.92
N PHE A 190 1.35 -12.90 1.77
CA PHE A 190 0.14 -13.67 1.97
C PHE A 190 -0.83 -13.48 0.81
N ASN A 191 -1.24 -14.60 0.21
CA ASN A 191 -2.27 -14.64 -0.82
C ASN A 191 -3.63 -14.94 -0.18
N LYS A 192 -4.39 -13.89 0.13
CA LYS A 192 -5.75 -14.00 0.71
C LYS A 192 -6.71 -14.84 -0.14
N ARG A 193 -6.52 -14.88 -1.47
CA ARG A 193 -7.39 -15.66 -2.37
C ARG A 193 -7.18 -17.17 -2.18
N LYS A 194 -5.93 -17.60 -2.04
CA LYS A 194 -5.59 -19.02 -1.88
C LYS A 194 -5.45 -19.45 -0.43
N ASP A 195 -5.45 -18.50 0.50
CA ASP A 195 -5.13 -18.73 1.90
C ASP A 195 -3.74 -19.37 2.07
N THR A 196 -2.76 -18.87 1.28
CA THR A 196 -1.40 -19.41 1.27
C THR A 196 -0.35 -18.32 1.29
N TRP A 197 0.79 -18.62 1.90
CA TRP A 197 2.00 -17.79 1.78
C TRP A 197 2.73 -18.13 0.49
N VAL A 198 3.15 -17.09 -0.24
CA VAL A 198 3.95 -17.24 -1.46
C VAL A 198 5.27 -16.52 -1.26
N GLN A 199 6.38 -17.20 -1.52
CA GLN A 199 7.69 -16.57 -1.51
C GLN A 199 7.73 -15.51 -2.62
N TRP A 200 7.94 -14.26 -2.21
CA TRP A 200 7.96 -13.10 -3.09
C TRP A 200 9.37 -12.79 -3.57
N ASP A 201 10.33 -12.74 -2.65
CA ASP A 201 11.73 -12.45 -2.96
C ASP A 201 12.68 -13.14 -1.97
N LYS A 202 13.94 -13.26 -2.38
CA LYS A 202 15.06 -13.67 -1.52
C LYS A 202 15.95 -12.45 -1.28
N ILE A 203 16.39 -12.29 -0.04
CA ILE A 203 17.27 -11.20 0.38
C ILE A 203 18.49 -11.79 1.07
N THR A 204 19.68 -11.29 0.76
CA THR A 204 20.89 -11.68 1.49
C THR A 204 20.99 -10.82 2.73
N ILE A 205 21.09 -11.45 3.90
CA ILE A 205 21.16 -10.77 5.20
C ILE A 205 22.34 -11.35 5.98
N ASN A 206 23.24 -10.49 6.44
CA ASN A 206 24.47 -10.89 7.12
C ASN A 206 24.51 -10.61 8.65
N PRO A 207 23.63 -9.78 9.25
CA PRO A 207 23.46 -9.77 10.71
C PRO A 207 22.29 -10.62 11.19
N MET A 208 22.36 -11.12 12.43
CA MET A 208 21.24 -11.75 13.15
C MET A 208 20.56 -10.74 14.08
N SER A 209 19.31 -11.01 14.48
CA SER A 209 18.60 -10.25 15.52
C SER A 209 18.51 -8.73 15.27
N PHE A 210 18.52 -8.32 14.00
CA PHE A 210 18.21 -6.95 13.58
C PHE A 210 16.71 -6.70 13.65
N GLU A 211 16.33 -5.44 13.79
CA GLU A 211 14.94 -5.05 13.70
C GLU A 211 14.57 -4.71 12.26
N THR A 212 13.33 -5.01 11.88
CA THR A 212 12.78 -4.68 10.57
C THR A 212 11.57 -3.78 10.68
N ILE A 213 11.51 -2.78 9.81
CA ILE A 213 10.32 -1.94 9.68
C ILE A 213 10.08 -1.58 8.22
N LEU A 214 8.82 -1.66 7.81
CA LEU A 214 8.39 -1.21 6.50
C LEU A 214 7.99 0.27 6.59
N VAL A 215 8.65 1.12 5.83
CA VAL A 215 8.27 2.53 5.67
C VAL A 215 8.06 2.77 4.19
N GLU A 216 6.83 3.11 3.80
CA GLU A 216 6.42 3.25 2.40
C GLU A 216 6.70 1.94 1.61
N ASN A 217 7.67 1.95 0.70
CA ASN A 217 8.08 0.82 -0.13
C ASN A 217 9.48 0.26 0.23
N ASP A 218 10.01 0.71 1.36
CA ASP A 218 11.36 0.41 1.79
C ASP A 218 11.35 -0.39 3.09
N LEU A 219 11.99 -1.56 3.07
CA LEU A 219 12.27 -2.34 4.27
C LEU A 219 13.58 -1.86 4.87
N TYR A 220 13.52 -1.37 6.10
CA TYR A 220 14.69 -0.96 6.88
C TYR A 220 15.14 -2.12 7.76
N PHE A 221 16.45 -2.36 7.76
CA PHE A 221 17.16 -3.36 8.55
C PHE A 221 18.09 -2.60 9.49
N ILE A 222 17.80 -2.66 10.78
CA ILE A 222 18.37 -1.75 11.78
C ILE A 222 19.08 -2.55 12.85
N GLY A 223 20.39 -2.31 12.99
CA GLY A 223 21.23 -2.94 14.00
C GLY A 223 21.37 -4.44 13.81
N GLY A 224 21.30 -5.18 14.92
CA GLY A 224 21.53 -6.62 14.98
C GLY A 224 22.90 -6.94 15.54
N LYS A 225 23.33 -8.18 15.33
CA LYS A 225 24.62 -8.69 15.78
C LYS A 225 25.34 -9.48 14.69
N ILE A 226 26.66 -9.34 14.65
CA ILE A 226 27.58 -10.16 13.85
C ILE A 226 28.61 -10.70 14.84
N ASP A 227 28.87 -12.01 14.82
CA ASP A 227 29.85 -12.66 15.70
C ASP A 227 29.72 -12.28 17.20
N HIS A 228 28.48 -12.23 17.69
CA HIS A 228 28.09 -11.81 19.05
C HIS A 228 28.29 -10.33 19.39
N GLU A 229 28.77 -9.51 18.46
CA GLU A 229 28.91 -8.06 18.63
C GLU A 229 27.71 -7.32 18.05
N ALA A 230 27.15 -6.39 18.81
CA ALA A 230 26.10 -5.51 18.32
C ALA A 230 26.67 -4.56 17.25
N ILE A 231 25.89 -4.30 16.21
CA ILE A 231 26.28 -3.38 15.13
C ILE A 231 25.42 -2.13 15.10
N LYS A 232 25.93 -1.09 14.42
CA LYS A 232 25.25 0.21 14.23
C LYS A 232 24.54 0.32 12.88
N ASP A 233 24.69 -0.72 12.07
CA ASP A 233 24.36 -0.74 10.66
C ASP A 233 22.88 -0.47 10.40
N VAL A 234 22.63 0.33 9.37
CA VAL A 234 21.29 0.58 8.87
C VAL A 234 21.30 0.39 7.36
N ASN A 235 20.51 -0.57 6.89
CA ASN A 235 20.39 -0.87 5.47
C ASN A 235 18.92 -0.80 5.06
N ARG A 236 18.69 -0.43 3.80
CA ARG A 236 17.35 -0.33 3.24
C ARG A 236 17.25 -1.18 1.99
N TRP A 237 16.24 -2.02 1.92
CA TRP A 237 15.89 -2.80 0.74
C TRP A 237 14.62 -2.22 0.11
N ASN A 238 14.71 -1.78 -1.14
CA ASN A 238 13.54 -1.27 -1.85
C ASN A 238 12.74 -2.41 -2.49
N LEU A 239 11.45 -2.50 -2.16
CA LEU A 239 10.58 -3.58 -2.64
C LEU A 239 10.33 -3.55 -4.16
N ASN A 240 10.45 -2.38 -4.80
CA ASN A 240 10.19 -2.23 -6.23
C ASN A 240 11.44 -2.49 -7.06
N THR A 241 12.55 -1.83 -6.71
CA THR A 241 13.81 -1.93 -7.45
C THR A 241 14.61 -3.18 -7.09
N LYS A 242 14.30 -3.82 -5.95
CA LYS A 242 15.02 -4.98 -5.42
C LYS A 242 16.50 -4.68 -5.22
N THR A 243 16.79 -3.52 -4.63
CA THR A 243 18.17 -3.07 -4.40
C THR A 243 18.40 -2.69 -2.94
N TRP A 244 19.59 -3.01 -2.46
CA TRP A 244 20.10 -2.56 -1.17
C TRP A 244 20.66 -1.15 -1.29
N LYS A 245 20.48 -0.38 -0.22
CA LYS A 245 21.15 0.90 0.00
C LYS A 245 21.62 0.99 1.44
N ARG A 246 22.91 1.26 1.65
CA ARG A 246 23.46 1.60 2.96
C ARG A 246 22.97 2.99 3.38
N LEU A 247 22.51 3.11 4.61
CA LEU A 247 22.12 4.38 5.22
C LEU A 247 23.13 4.79 6.30
N PRO A 248 23.07 6.03 6.81
CA PRO A 248 23.88 6.44 7.95
C PRO A 248 23.67 5.52 9.15
N ASP A 249 24.76 5.20 9.84
CA ASP A 249 24.76 4.33 11.01
C ASP A 249 24.10 5.01 12.21
N MET A 250 23.49 4.21 13.08
CA MET A 250 23.07 4.67 14.40
C MET A 250 24.27 5.14 15.22
N HIS A 251 24.06 5.98 16.24
CA HIS A 251 25.12 6.34 17.17
C HIS A 251 25.53 5.17 18.06
N LYS A 252 24.54 4.39 18.55
CA LYS A 252 24.73 3.26 19.47
C LYS A 252 24.40 1.94 18.79
N ALA A 253 25.32 0.99 18.90
CA ALA A 253 25.13 -0.37 18.42
C ALA A 253 24.09 -1.09 19.28
N ARG A 254 23.19 -1.86 18.65
CA ARG A 254 22.11 -2.55 19.37
C ARG A 254 21.54 -3.75 18.60
N TYR A 255 21.15 -4.79 19.35
CA TYR A 255 20.27 -5.88 18.90
C TYR A 255 19.12 -6.09 19.89
N TRP A 256 18.05 -6.77 19.47
CA TRP A 256 16.81 -6.91 20.25
C TRP A 256 16.23 -5.57 20.72
N SER A 257 16.45 -4.50 19.95
CA SER A 257 15.82 -3.20 20.17
C SER A 257 14.34 -3.24 19.76
N SER A 258 13.63 -2.15 19.94
CA SER A 258 12.28 -1.97 19.41
C SER A 258 12.29 -0.86 18.37
N VAL A 259 11.53 -1.03 17.29
CA VAL A 259 11.40 -0.03 16.23
C VAL A 259 9.95 0.37 16.02
N ALA A 260 9.72 1.65 15.74
CA ALA A 260 8.42 2.17 15.35
C ALA A 260 8.58 3.30 14.33
N GLU A 261 7.59 3.45 13.46
CA GLU A 261 7.50 4.56 12.51
C GLU A 261 6.37 5.48 12.98
N LEU A 262 6.68 6.77 13.10
CA LEU A 262 5.72 7.82 13.44
C LEU A 262 6.06 9.09 12.65
N ASP A 263 5.09 9.62 11.91
CA ASP A 263 5.20 10.85 11.12
C ASP A 263 6.44 10.88 10.20
N GLU A 264 6.66 9.79 9.47
CA GLU A 264 7.79 9.55 8.55
C GLU A 264 9.17 9.48 9.24
N LYS A 265 9.19 9.30 10.56
CA LYS A 265 10.42 9.16 11.36
C LYS A 265 10.50 7.75 11.93
N ILE A 266 11.71 7.19 11.92
CA ILE A 266 11.96 5.86 12.47
C ILE A 266 12.60 6.02 13.84
N TYR A 267 11.98 5.45 14.86
CA TYR A 267 12.48 5.44 16.23
C TYR A 267 13.04 4.07 16.56
N VAL A 268 14.19 4.06 17.20
CA VAL A 268 14.85 2.84 17.68
C VAL A 268 15.11 2.98 19.17
N MET A 269 14.53 2.06 19.94
CA MET A 269 14.36 2.19 21.38
C MET A 269 14.97 0.98 22.08
N GLY A 270 15.74 1.25 23.14
CA GLY A 270 16.32 0.22 23.99
C GLY A 270 17.22 -0.77 23.24
N GLY A 271 17.13 -2.05 23.62
CA GLY A 271 17.97 -3.13 23.10
C GLY A 271 19.24 -3.36 23.92
N LEU A 272 20.08 -4.27 23.43
CA LEU A 272 21.35 -4.65 24.05
C LEU A 272 22.51 -4.11 23.20
N ALA A 273 23.43 -3.38 23.84
CA ALA A 273 24.69 -2.99 23.21
C ALA A 273 25.74 -4.11 23.28
N ASN A 274 25.63 -4.97 24.29
CA ASN A 274 26.42 -6.18 24.50
C ASN A 274 25.63 -7.14 25.42
N LEU A 275 26.20 -8.29 25.77
CA LEU A 275 25.53 -9.33 26.59
C LEU A 275 25.09 -8.88 27.98
N VAL A 276 25.55 -7.73 28.49
CA VAL A 276 25.35 -7.32 29.88
C VAL A 276 24.53 -6.03 30.00
N LYS A 277 24.62 -5.13 29.02
CA LYS A 277 24.08 -3.76 29.16
C LYS A 277 22.81 -3.56 28.35
N VAL A 278 21.68 -3.57 29.05
CA VAL A 278 20.38 -3.12 28.56
C VAL A 278 20.38 -1.59 28.42
N SER A 279 19.96 -1.09 27.27
CA SER A 279 19.94 0.34 26.98
C SER A 279 18.58 0.97 27.27
N GLN A 280 18.62 2.23 27.71
CA GLN A 280 17.47 3.13 27.74
C GLN A 280 17.48 4.15 26.58
N SER A 281 18.54 4.17 25.76
CA SER A 281 18.68 5.20 24.73
C SER A 281 17.68 5.03 23.60
N VAL A 282 17.14 6.15 23.13
CA VAL A 282 16.25 6.22 21.99
C VAL A 282 16.89 7.10 20.92
N GLU A 283 16.91 6.61 19.68
CA GLU A 283 17.39 7.35 18.54
C GLU A 283 16.27 7.49 17.50
N VAL A 284 16.16 8.66 16.89
CA VAL A 284 15.21 8.94 15.82
C VAL A 284 15.97 9.24 14.52
N TYR A 285 15.55 8.62 13.43
CA TYR A 285 16.05 8.86 12.10
C TYR A 285 15.08 9.74 11.31
N THR A 286 15.64 10.74 10.64
CA THR A 286 14.94 11.55 9.63
C THR A 286 15.75 11.57 8.34
N LYS A 287 15.07 11.59 7.18
CA LYS A 287 15.72 11.67 5.86
C LYS A 287 16.62 12.92 5.73
N THR A 288 16.33 14.00 6.45
CA THR A 288 17.05 15.29 6.37
C THR A 288 18.23 15.39 7.32
N CYS A 289 18.10 14.90 8.56
CA CYS A 289 19.11 15.10 9.60
C CYS A 289 19.87 13.83 10.00
N GLY A 290 19.51 12.66 9.45
CA GLY A 290 20.04 11.38 9.93
C GLY A 290 19.55 11.05 11.34
N TRP A 291 20.39 10.33 12.09
CA TRP A 291 20.11 9.87 13.46
C TRP A 291 20.33 10.97 14.50
N LYS A 292 19.42 11.08 15.46
CA LYS A 292 19.50 11.97 16.62
C LYS A 292 19.06 11.23 17.87
N GLU A 293 19.73 11.49 19.00
CA GLU A 293 19.29 10.99 20.29
C GLU A 293 18.14 11.86 20.84
N VAL A 294 17.14 11.21 21.42
CA VAL A 294 15.96 11.83 22.06
C VAL A 294 15.81 11.29 23.48
N CYS A 295 14.77 11.72 24.21
CA CYS A 295 14.53 11.27 25.58
C CYS A 295 14.55 9.74 25.70
N GLY A 296 15.36 9.25 26.65
CA GLY A 296 15.50 7.83 26.94
C GLY A 296 14.28 7.24 27.64
N LEU A 297 14.13 5.93 27.54
CA LEU A 297 13.10 5.13 28.22
C LEU A 297 13.14 5.37 29.74
N ILE A 298 12.00 5.25 30.41
CA ILE A 298 11.94 5.28 31.88
C ILE A 298 12.58 4.00 32.42
N THR A 299 12.23 2.85 31.83
CA THR A 299 12.77 1.54 32.17
C THR A 299 13.62 1.02 31.01
N PRO A 300 14.94 0.79 31.21
CA PRO A 300 15.77 0.11 30.21
C PRO A 300 15.16 -1.25 29.87
N ARG A 301 15.13 -1.60 28.58
CA ARG A 301 14.57 -2.88 28.13
C ARG A 301 15.06 -3.30 26.76
N TYR A 302 15.06 -4.60 26.52
CA TYR A 302 15.19 -5.21 25.20
C TYR A 302 14.05 -6.20 24.94
N GLY A 303 13.83 -6.60 23.69
CA GLY A 303 12.76 -7.53 23.32
C GLY A 303 11.35 -7.01 23.60
N ALA A 304 11.19 -5.70 23.79
CA ALA A 304 9.88 -5.04 23.85
C ALA A 304 9.31 -4.84 22.44
N ARG A 305 8.02 -4.54 22.34
CA ARG A 305 7.41 -4.08 21.07
C ARG A 305 6.94 -2.66 21.15
N ALA A 306 7.15 -1.94 20.06
CA ALA A 306 6.70 -0.58 19.90
C ALA A 306 5.57 -0.52 18.86
N VAL A 307 4.56 0.30 19.13
CA VAL A 307 3.43 0.56 18.23
C VAL A 307 3.07 2.04 18.29
N THR A 308 2.51 2.58 17.22
CA THR A 308 2.00 3.95 17.20
C THR A 308 0.49 4.01 17.38
N LEU A 309 0.03 4.96 18.19
CA LEU A 309 -1.39 5.22 18.41
C LEU A 309 -1.58 6.70 18.74
N ASN A 310 -2.49 7.37 18.03
CA ASN A 310 -2.87 8.77 18.27
C ASN A 310 -1.68 9.74 18.35
N GLY A 311 -0.71 9.61 17.46
CA GLY A 311 0.47 10.50 17.41
C GLY A 311 1.52 10.22 18.50
N LYS A 312 1.45 9.08 19.19
CA LYS A 312 2.40 8.66 20.22
C LYS A 312 2.95 7.28 19.93
N ILE A 313 4.12 6.98 20.50
CA ILE A 313 4.71 5.63 20.46
C ILE A 313 4.46 4.96 21.80
N TYR A 314 3.93 3.74 21.79
CA TYR A 314 3.74 2.92 22.96
C TYR A 314 4.74 1.77 22.93
N LEU A 315 5.52 1.62 24.01
CA LEU A 315 6.49 0.55 24.20
C LEU A 315 5.97 -0.42 25.27
N ILE A 316 5.82 -1.69 24.90
CA ILE A 316 5.08 -2.69 25.66
C ILE A 316 5.99 -3.87 26.01
N GLY A 317 6.04 -4.22 27.30
CA GLY A 317 6.75 -5.40 27.80
C GLY A 317 8.26 -5.32 27.63
N GLY A 318 8.90 -6.47 27.35
CA GLY A 318 10.34 -6.60 27.21
C GLY A 318 11.01 -7.18 28.45
N HIS A 319 12.34 -7.16 28.46
CA HIS A 319 13.17 -7.74 29.52
C HIS A 319 14.26 -6.78 29.97
N CYS A 320 14.58 -6.82 31.26
CA CYS A 320 15.76 -6.16 31.84
C CYS A 320 16.43 -7.06 32.88
N GLU A 321 16.00 -6.99 34.14
CA GLU A 321 16.37 -7.93 35.22
C GLU A 321 15.35 -9.06 35.41
N GLY A 322 14.32 -9.04 34.56
CA GLY A 322 13.16 -9.91 34.53
C GLY A 322 12.21 -9.43 33.43
N ASP A 323 11.18 -10.23 33.16
CA ASP A 323 10.17 -9.87 32.17
C ASP A 323 9.30 -8.72 32.69
N LEU A 324 8.96 -7.78 31.82
CA LEU A 324 8.31 -6.54 32.21
C LEU A 324 6.80 -6.59 31.92
N LYS A 325 6.01 -6.04 32.85
CA LYS A 325 4.61 -5.65 32.62
C LYS A 325 4.48 -4.19 32.16
N ALA A 326 5.58 -3.44 32.18
CA ALA A 326 5.57 -2.00 32.00
C ALA A 326 5.16 -1.62 30.57
N VAL A 327 4.27 -0.65 30.47
CA VAL A 327 3.91 0.05 29.23
C VAL A 327 4.31 1.51 29.38
N GLU A 328 5.04 2.03 28.42
CA GLU A 328 5.46 3.44 28.40
C GLU A 328 4.99 4.09 27.09
N SER A 329 4.58 5.36 27.15
CA SER A 329 4.20 6.13 25.97
C SER A 329 5.14 7.31 25.77
N TYR A 330 5.59 7.53 24.55
CA TYR A 330 6.44 8.64 24.14
C TYR A 330 5.63 9.65 23.35
N ASP A 331 5.73 10.92 23.77
CA ASP A 331 5.14 12.05 23.08
C ASP A 331 6.24 12.86 22.36
N PRO A 332 6.33 12.79 21.02
CA PRO A 332 7.38 13.46 20.27
C PRO A 332 7.32 14.99 20.33
N ASN A 333 6.17 15.58 20.71
CA ASN A 333 6.03 17.03 20.82
C ASN A 333 6.68 17.56 22.11
N THR A 334 6.72 16.72 23.14
CA THR A 334 7.28 17.10 24.45
C THR A 334 8.64 16.46 24.73
N ASP A 335 9.06 15.51 23.88
CA ASP A 335 10.25 14.68 24.05
C ASP A 335 10.30 14.03 25.43
N LYS A 336 9.20 13.34 25.79
CA LYS A 336 9.05 12.70 27.11
C LYS A 336 8.35 11.36 27.03
N TRP A 337 8.80 10.45 27.88
CA TRP A 337 8.13 9.20 28.19
C TRP A 337 7.21 9.34 29.39
N THR A 338 6.05 8.68 29.35
CA THR A 338 5.05 8.62 30.43
C THR A 338 4.67 7.17 30.68
N ALA A 339 4.75 6.73 31.94
CA ALA A 339 4.29 5.41 32.34
C ALA A 339 2.77 5.27 32.16
N CYS A 340 2.34 4.14 31.58
CA CYS A 340 0.95 3.79 31.33
C CYS A 340 0.49 2.65 32.25
N ALA A 341 -0.78 2.26 32.14
CA ALA A 341 -1.29 1.09 32.82
C ALA A 341 -0.48 -0.17 32.42
N PRO A 342 -0.05 -1.01 33.38
CA PRO A 342 0.74 -2.19 33.09
C PRO A 342 -0.08 -3.32 32.47
N LEU A 343 0.61 -4.27 31.84
CA LEU A 343 0.02 -5.54 31.40
C LEU A 343 -0.44 -6.38 32.60
N LEU A 344 -1.44 -7.25 32.38
CA LEU A 344 -1.91 -8.19 33.40
C LEU A 344 -0.85 -9.25 33.76
N ARG A 345 0.00 -9.61 32.80
CA ARG A 345 1.10 -10.58 32.93
C ARG A 345 2.38 -10.04 32.30
N GLU A 346 3.51 -10.62 32.68
CA GLU A 346 4.82 -10.31 32.10
C GLU A 346 4.92 -10.90 30.70
N HIS A 347 5.57 -10.17 29.79
CA HIS A 347 5.71 -10.60 28.40
C HIS A 347 7.09 -10.23 27.85
N TYR A 348 7.87 -11.25 27.49
CA TYR A 348 9.04 -11.14 26.61
C TYR A 348 8.62 -11.38 25.15
N LEU A 349 9.08 -10.52 24.23
CA LEU A 349 8.76 -10.58 22.79
C LEU A 349 7.25 -10.66 22.49
N PRO A 350 6.40 -9.74 22.98
CA PRO A 350 4.98 -9.74 22.63
C PRO A 350 4.78 -9.55 21.11
N GLY A 351 3.60 -9.92 20.59
CA GLY A 351 3.15 -9.55 19.25
C GLY A 351 2.20 -8.36 19.34
N VAL A 352 2.53 -7.25 18.68
CA VAL A 352 1.71 -6.03 18.65
C VAL A 352 1.70 -5.51 17.21
N SER A 353 0.53 -5.14 16.68
CA SER A 353 0.33 -4.71 15.28
C SER A 353 -0.50 -3.45 15.20
#